data_AF-A0A925K5N8-F1
#
_entry.id   AF-A0A925K5N8-F1
#
_cell.length_a   1.000
_cell.length_b   1.000
_cell.length_c   1.000
_cell.angle_alpha   90.00
_cell.angle_beta   90.00
_cell.angle_gamma   90.00
#
_symmetry.space_group_name_H-M   'P 1'
#
loop_
_entity.id
_entity.type
_entity.pdbx_description
1 polymer ?
#
loop_
_entity_poly.entity_id
_entity_poly.type
_entity_poly.pdbx_seq_one_letter_code
_entity_poly.pdbx_strand_id
1 'polypeptide(L)'
;MKKIILILFITVFVKAGQAQTFGVPDTLIYLQTLVANKSQFIGQPFSKLADSLKLQIKYFSPTASLPYDMTKETSTTFAFYYPGTSSEFYLIYPYLEVYWHPFLNGDQSNKLFRYFGGVWTPSVKTFYSTGVVADIKMVD
;
A
#
# COMPACT_ATOMS: atom_id res chain seq x y z
N MET A 1 9.79 27.72 -55.43
CA MET A 1 9.92 26.32 -54.98
C MET A 1 9.58 26.27 -53.49
N LYS A 2 8.51 25.57 -53.13
CA LYS A 2 7.96 25.49 -51.77
C LYS A 2 8.90 24.66 -50.88
N LYS A 3 9.36 25.22 -49.75
CA LYS A 3 10.08 24.46 -48.72
C LYS A 3 9.13 24.28 -47.54
N ILE A 4 8.60 23.07 -47.39
CA ILE A 4 7.82 22.65 -46.23
C ILE A 4 8.84 22.22 -45.18
N ILE A 5 8.94 22.97 -44.09
CA ILE A 5 9.72 22.56 -42.91
C ILE A 5 8.76 21.80 -42.00
N LEU A 6 8.93 20.48 -41.95
CA LEU A 6 8.17 19.59 -41.08
C LEU A 6 8.84 19.58 -39.71
N ILE A 7 8.23 20.22 -38.71
CA ILE A 7 8.71 20.18 -37.32
C ILE A 7 8.05 18.97 -36.64
N LEU A 8 8.85 17.93 -36.40
CA LEU A 8 8.42 16.72 -35.70
C LEU A 8 8.49 16.98 -34.18
N PHE A 9 7.34 17.23 -33.55
CA PHE A 9 7.22 17.26 -32.09
C PHE A 9 7.23 15.83 -31.55
N ILE A 10 8.40 15.35 -31.11
CA ILE A 10 8.49 14.14 -30.31
C ILE A 10 8.14 14.53 -28.87
N THR A 11 6.87 14.38 -28.47
CA THR A 11 6.48 14.42 -27.07
C THR A 11 6.93 13.12 -26.40
N VAL A 12 8.13 13.14 -25.81
CA VAL A 12 8.56 12.10 -24.89
C VAL A 12 7.67 12.22 -23.65
N PHE A 13 6.71 11.31 -23.49
CA PHE A 13 6.04 11.09 -22.21
C PHE A 13 7.09 10.56 -21.23
N VAL A 14 7.75 11.47 -20.53
CA VAL A 14 8.48 11.11 -19.32
C VAL A 14 7.40 10.73 -18.30
N LYS A 15 7.13 9.42 -18.17
CA LYS A 15 6.52 8.92 -16.94
C LYS A 15 7.46 9.35 -15.83
N ALA A 16 7.05 10.36 -15.06
CA ALA A 16 7.63 10.63 -13.77
C ALA A 16 7.37 9.40 -12.90
N GLY A 17 8.24 8.39 -13.01
CA GLY A 17 8.48 7.51 -11.89
C GLY A 17 8.92 8.42 -10.77
N GLN A 18 8.09 8.59 -9.75
CA GLN A 18 8.48 9.25 -8.52
C GLN A 18 9.59 8.40 -7.89
N ALA A 19 10.82 8.60 -8.35
CA ALA A 19 12.01 8.20 -7.61
C ALA A 19 11.96 9.00 -6.31
N GLN A 20 11.80 8.28 -5.20
CA GLN A 20 11.67 8.83 -3.86
C GLN A 20 12.89 9.70 -3.54
N THR A 21 12.73 11.02 -3.60
CA THR A 21 13.77 12.01 -3.27
C THR A 21 13.80 12.40 -1.79
N PHE A 22 13.03 11.72 -0.94
CA PHE A 22 13.08 11.95 0.50
C PHE A 22 13.10 10.60 1.21
N GLY A 23 14.31 10.17 1.60
CA GLY A 23 14.44 9.18 2.66
C GLY A 23 13.74 9.75 3.88
N VAL A 24 12.59 9.18 4.25
CA VAL A 24 11.95 9.48 5.52
C VAL A 24 12.98 9.10 6.59
N PRO A 25 13.55 10.06 7.34
CA PRO A 25 14.72 9.79 8.18
C PRO A 25 14.47 8.75 9.27
N ASP A 26 13.20 8.49 9.58
CA ASP A 26 12.77 7.48 10.54
C ASP A 26 11.35 6.98 10.17
N THR A 27 11.27 5.74 9.69
CA THR A 27 9.99 5.08 9.36
C THR A 27 9.05 5.03 10.58
N LEU A 28 9.58 4.77 11.78
CA LEU A 28 8.77 4.66 12.99
C LEU A 28 8.10 5.99 13.33
N ILE A 29 8.87 7.08 13.40
CA ILE A 29 8.33 8.42 13.70
C ILE A 29 7.28 8.84 12.67
N TYR A 30 7.53 8.53 11.40
CA TYR A 30 6.58 8.82 10.33
C TYR A 30 5.26 8.06 10.50
N LEU A 31 5.30 6.76 10.76
CA LEU A 31 4.09 5.96 10.98
C LEU A 31 3.35 6.39 12.25
N GLN A 32 4.06 6.74 13.32
CA GLN A 32 3.45 7.31 14.53
C GLN A 32 2.69 8.61 14.23
N THR A 33 3.28 9.50 13.42
CA THR A 33 2.62 10.74 13.00
C THR A 33 1.36 10.45 12.17
N LEU A 34 1.41 9.44 11.30
CA LEU A 34 0.26 9.03 10.50
C LEU A 34 -0.87 8.50 11.39
N VAL A 35 -0.54 7.63 12.36
CA VAL A 35 -1.51 7.11 13.34
C VAL A 35 -2.11 8.23 14.19
N ALA A 36 -1.31 9.20 14.62
CA ALA A 36 -1.81 10.37 15.35
C ALA A 36 -2.83 11.20 14.54
N ASN A 37 -2.72 11.18 13.21
CA ASN A 37 -3.61 11.89 12.29
C ASN A 37 -4.64 10.97 11.59
N LYS A 38 -4.86 9.75 12.10
CA LYS A 38 -5.67 8.72 11.42
C LYS A 38 -7.11 9.12 11.13
N SER A 39 -7.66 10.07 11.88
CA SER A 39 -9.01 10.62 11.68
C SER A 39 -9.22 11.21 10.27
N GLN A 40 -8.15 11.64 9.58
CA GLN A 40 -8.23 12.14 8.20
C GLN A 40 -8.54 11.04 7.16
N PHE A 41 -8.32 9.78 7.54
CA PHE A 41 -8.42 8.60 6.67
C PHE A 41 -9.55 7.66 7.08
N ILE A 42 -9.96 7.64 8.35
CA ILE A 42 -11.10 6.83 8.80
C ILE A 42 -12.37 7.21 8.02
N GLY A 43 -13.12 6.21 7.56
CA GLY A 43 -14.29 6.36 6.70
C GLY A 43 -13.98 6.69 5.25
N GLN A 44 -12.70 6.79 4.86
CA GLN A 44 -12.28 7.07 3.48
C GLN A 44 -11.79 5.80 2.80
N PRO A 45 -11.81 5.74 1.45
CA PRO A 45 -11.15 4.67 0.71
C PRO A 45 -9.64 4.66 1.00
N PHE A 46 -9.05 3.46 1.05
CA PHE A 46 -7.63 3.24 1.29
C PHE A 46 -6.74 3.96 0.27
N SER A 47 -7.22 4.17 -0.96
CA SER A 47 -6.50 4.96 -1.96
C SER A 47 -6.08 6.34 -1.42
N LYS A 48 -6.94 7.02 -0.64
CA LYS A 48 -6.61 8.31 -0.03
C LYS A 48 -5.43 8.22 0.92
N LEU A 49 -5.40 7.16 1.75
CA LEU A 49 -4.27 6.88 2.63
C LEU A 49 -3.03 6.54 1.80
N ALA A 50 -3.13 5.56 0.90
CA ALA A 50 -2.02 5.07 0.08
C ALA A 50 -1.36 6.17 -0.76
N ASP A 51 -2.14 7.10 -1.32
CA ASP A 51 -1.63 8.22 -2.13
C ASP A 51 -1.04 9.34 -1.27
N SER A 52 -1.37 9.41 0.03
CA SER A 52 -0.75 10.33 0.99
C SER A 52 0.58 9.82 1.57
N LEU A 53 0.88 8.52 1.39
CA LEU A 53 2.07 7.92 1.96
C LEU A 53 3.35 8.46 1.31
N LYS A 54 4.28 8.93 2.14
CA LYS A 54 5.66 9.26 1.70
C LYS A 54 6.50 8.01 1.47
N LEU A 55 6.12 6.90 2.10
CA LEU A 55 6.78 5.60 1.98
C LEU A 55 6.01 4.72 0.99
N GLN A 56 6.75 3.99 0.15
CA GLN A 56 6.15 3.01 -0.74
C GLN A 56 5.89 1.70 0.01
N ILE A 57 4.64 1.23 -0.01
CA ILE A 57 4.30 -0.12 0.46
C ILE A 57 5.04 -1.13 -0.42
N LYS A 58 5.72 -2.09 0.21
CA LYS A 58 6.46 -3.17 -0.47
C LYS A 58 5.83 -4.53 -0.22
N TYR A 59 5.24 -4.71 0.95
CA TYR A 59 4.67 -5.98 1.39
C TYR A 59 3.30 -5.77 2.03
N PHE A 60 2.41 -6.75 1.87
CA PHE A 60 1.12 -6.80 2.55
C PHE A 60 0.87 -8.18 3.12
N SER A 61 0.15 -8.27 4.24
CA SER A 61 -0.37 -9.53 4.78
C SER A 61 -1.82 -9.36 5.26
N PRO A 62 -2.79 -10.03 4.61
CA PRO A 62 -4.18 -9.98 5.04
C PRO A 62 -4.36 -10.78 6.33
N THR A 63 -5.27 -10.32 7.19
CA THR A 63 -5.63 -10.98 8.44
C THR A 63 -7.15 -11.12 8.54
N ALA A 64 -7.60 -12.36 8.72
CA ALA A 64 -8.97 -12.66 9.12
C ALA A 64 -8.99 -12.82 10.65
N SER A 65 -9.34 -11.77 11.39
CA SER A 65 -9.41 -11.80 12.85
C SER A 65 -10.71 -12.39 13.40
N LEU A 66 -11.63 -12.85 12.54
CA LEU A 66 -12.86 -13.54 12.96
C LEU A 66 -12.64 -15.06 12.95
N PRO A 67 -12.58 -15.72 14.13
CA PRO A 67 -12.31 -17.16 14.19
C PRO A 67 -13.38 -18.02 13.51
N TYR A 68 -14.61 -17.50 13.44
CA TYR A 68 -15.77 -18.21 12.88
C TYR A 68 -16.04 -17.90 11.40
N ASP A 69 -15.34 -16.94 10.80
CA ASP A 69 -15.56 -16.54 9.41
C ASP A 69 -14.28 -16.03 8.76
N MET A 70 -13.48 -16.98 8.25
CA MET A 70 -12.23 -16.68 7.56
C MET A 70 -12.43 -16.08 6.16
N THR A 71 -13.67 -16.02 5.66
CA THR A 71 -13.99 -15.37 4.37
C THR A 71 -14.00 -13.85 4.48
N LYS A 72 -13.87 -13.32 5.70
CA LYS A 72 -13.82 -11.89 6.02
C LYS A 72 -12.44 -11.49 6.47
N GLU A 73 -11.79 -10.67 5.68
CA GLU A 73 -10.57 -9.99 6.09
C GLU A 73 -10.94 -8.73 6.90
N THR A 74 -10.50 -8.72 8.16
CA THR A 74 -10.80 -7.65 9.11
C THR A 74 -9.73 -6.57 9.10
N SER A 75 -8.48 -6.95 8.83
CA SER A 75 -7.36 -6.03 8.74
C SER A 75 -6.30 -6.52 7.75
N THR A 76 -5.45 -5.61 7.29
CA THR A 76 -4.26 -5.91 6.50
C THR A 76 -3.08 -5.19 7.10
N THR A 77 -1.94 -5.87 7.20
CA THR A 77 -0.66 -5.21 7.50
C THR A 77 0.03 -4.78 6.22
N PHE A 78 0.62 -3.59 6.22
CA PHE A 78 1.37 -3.00 5.12
C PHE A 78 2.75 -2.61 5.61
N ALA A 79 3.76 -3.27 5.05
CA ALA A 79 5.16 -3.02 5.38
C ALA A 79 5.88 -2.31 4.23
N PHE A 80 6.91 -1.57 4.61
CA PHE A 80 7.69 -0.69 3.72
C PHE A 80 9.04 -1.31 3.31
N TYR A 81 9.26 -2.54 3.76
CA TYR A 81 10.34 -3.43 3.36
C TYR A 81 9.74 -4.77 2.89
N TYR A 82 10.42 -5.43 1.95
CA TYR A 82 10.05 -6.76 1.49
C TYR A 82 11.18 -7.73 1.85
N PRO A 83 10.93 -8.77 2.66
CA PRO A 83 11.97 -9.70 3.08
C PRO A 83 12.36 -10.59 1.90
N GLY A 84 13.66 -10.61 1.56
CA GLY A 84 14.22 -11.50 0.55
C GLY A 84 14.42 -12.92 1.07
N THR A 85 14.56 -13.08 2.39
CA THR A 85 14.75 -14.36 3.07
C THR A 85 13.87 -14.48 4.33
N SER A 86 13.66 -15.69 4.82
CA SER A 86 12.92 -15.90 6.08
C SER A 86 13.62 -15.26 7.29
N SER A 87 14.95 -15.19 7.27
CA SER A 87 15.74 -14.50 8.29
C SER A 87 15.49 -12.99 8.32
N GLU A 88 15.04 -12.39 7.22
CA GLU A 88 14.79 -10.94 7.13
C GLU A 88 13.38 -10.53 7.56
N PHE A 89 12.55 -11.45 8.03
CA PHE A 89 11.16 -11.15 8.37
C PHE A 89 11.03 -10.04 9.43
N TYR A 90 12.00 -9.90 10.34
CA TYR A 90 12.01 -8.81 11.33
C TYR A 90 12.14 -7.41 10.69
N LEU A 91 12.68 -7.29 9.48
CA LEU A 91 12.85 -6.02 8.78
C LEU A 91 11.54 -5.46 8.21
N ILE A 92 10.43 -6.23 8.26
CA ILE A 92 9.11 -5.71 7.86
C ILE A 92 8.54 -4.74 8.91
N TYR A 93 9.12 -4.69 10.11
CA TYR A 93 8.76 -3.77 11.17
C TYR A 93 9.52 -2.43 11.05
N PRO A 94 8.92 -1.32 11.48
CA PRO A 94 7.51 -1.20 11.86
C PRO A 94 6.61 -1.23 10.63
N TYR A 95 5.37 -1.73 10.80
CA TYR A 95 4.37 -1.74 9.74
C TYR A 95 3.08 -1.04 10.16
N LEU A 96 2.25 -0.73 9.15
CA LEU A 96 0.93 -0.16 9.34
C LEU A 96 -0.11 -1.27 9.28
N GLU A 97 -0.95 -1.40 10.30
CA GLU A 97 -2.14 -2.24 10.24
C GLU A 97 -3.36 -1.38 9.97
N VAL A 98 -4.14 -1.72 8.95
CA VAL A 98 -5.39 -1.04 8.58
C VAL A 98 -6.54 -1.99 8.79
N TYR A 99 -7.55 -1.54 9.53
CA TYR A 99 -8.79 -2.28 9.75
C TYR A 99 -9.85 -1.83 8.75
N TRP A 100 -10.72 -2.74 8.33
CA TRP A 100 -11.68 -2.52 7.26
C TRP A 100 -13.12 -2.40 7.76
N HIS A 101 -13.91 -1.51 7.15
CA HIS A 101 -15.36 -1.45 7.37
C HIS A 101 -16.12 -1.03 6.09
N PRO A 102 -16.89 -1.92 5.43
CA PRO A 102 -17.08 -3.32 5.78
C PRO A 102 -15.79 -4.15 5.60
N PHE A 103 -15.79 -5.37 6.13
CA PHE A 103 -14.68 -6.30 5.92
C PHE A 103 -14.46 -6.58 4.43
N LEU A 104 -13.20 -6.80 4.06
CA LEU A 104 -12.84 -7.18 2.70
C LEU A 104 -13.09 -8.68 2.48
N ASN A 105 -13.15 -9.08 1.20
CA ASN A 105 -13.28 -10.47 0.82
C ASN A 105 -11.96 -11.21 1.12
N GLY A 106 -11.97 -12.03 2.17
CA GLY A 106 -10.82 -12.79 2.64
C GLY A 106 -10.35 -13.87 1.67
N ASP A 107 -11.25 -14.47 0.89
CA ASP A 107 -10.84 -15.46 -0.13
C ASP A 107 -10.02 -14.79 -1.24
N GLN A 108 -10.46 -13.62 -1.68
CA GLN A 108 -9.79 -12.84 -2.72
C GLN A 108 -8.44 -12.32 -2.23
N SER A 109 -8.34 -11.80 -1.01
CA SER A 109 -7.07 -11.32 -0.47
C SER A 109 -6.08 -12.44 -0.18
N ASN A 110 -6.55 -13.59 0.34
CA ASN A 110 -5.71 -14.78 0.49
C ASN A 110 -5.20 -15.30 -0.85
N LYS A 111 -6.05 -15.32 -1.89
CA LYS A 111 -5.64 -15.69 -3.25
C LYS A 111 -4.54 -14.76 -3.76
N LEU A 112 -4.71 -13.44 -3.59
CA LEU A 112 -3.70 -12.45 -3.97
C LEU A 112 -2.40 -12.64 -3.19
N PHE A 113 -2.48 -12.82 -1.87
CA PHE A 113 -1.31 -13.02 -1.02
C PHE A 113 -0.52 -14.26 -1.41
N ARG A 114 -1.18 -15.41 -1.60
CA ARG A 114 -0.54 -16.66 -2.03
C ARG A 114 0.05 -16.55 -3.43
N TYR A 115 -0.64 -15.88 -4.35
CA TYR A 115 -0.18 -15.74 -5.74
C TYR A 115 1.04 -14.81 -5.86
N PHE A 116 1.08 -13.72 -5.10
CA PHE A 116 2.15 -12.72 -5.17
C PHE A 116 3.18 -12.82 -4.03
N GLY A 117 3.05 -13.79 -3.12
CA GLY A 117 3.93 -13.92 -1.95
C GLY A 117 3.92 -12.69 -1.03
N GLY A 118 2.78 -11.97 -0.97
CA GLY A 118 2.67 -10.72 -0.22
C GLY A 118 3.33 -9.50 -0.87
N VAL A 119 3.88 -9.60 -2.09
CA VAL A 119 4.44 -8.43 -2.81
C VAL A 119 3.33 -7.41 -3.14
N TRP A 120 3.61 -6.12 -2.93
CA TRP A 120 2.70 -5.03 -3.31
C TRP A 120 2.70 -4.75 -4.82
N THR A 121 1.84 -5.47 -5.57
CA THR A 121 1.70 -5.32 -7.03
C THR A 121 0.55 -4.40 -7.43
N PRO A 122 0.45 -3.94 -8.70
CA PRO A 122 -0.69 -3.14 -9.16
C PRO A 122 -2.05 -3.81 -8.97
N SER A 123 -2.14 -5.14 -9.14
CA SER A 123 -3.38 -5.89 -8.92
C SER A 123 -3.78 -5.86 -7.44
N VAL A 124 -2.81 -6.00 -6.55
CA VAL A 124 -3.02 -5.90 -5.10
C VAL A 124 -3.44 -4.48 -4.72
N LYS A 125 -2.74 -3.44 -5.21
CA LYS A 125 -3.13 -2.04 -5.01
C LYS A 125 -4.57 -1.80 -5.45
N THR A 126 -4.96 -2.31 -6.62
CA THR A 126 -6.32 -2.15 -7.16
C THR A 126 -7.36 -2.74 -6.23
N PHE A 127 -7.15 -3.96 -5.74
CA PHE A 127 -8.07 -4.62 -4.79
C PHE A 127 -8.27 -3.79 -3.51
N TYR A 128 -7.19 -3.42 -2.83
CA TYR A 128 -7.28 -2.69 -1.56
C TYR A 128 -7.72 -1.23 -1.72
N SER A 129 -7.52 -0.60 -2.88
CA SER A 129 -7.77 0.84 -3.07
C SER A 129 -9.18 1.30 -2.72
N THR A 130 -10.17 0.41 -2.86
CA THR A 130 -11.59 0.67 -2.59
C THR A 130 -12.02 0.34 -1.17
N GLY A 131 -11.17 -0.34 -0.39
CA GLY A 131 -11.45 -0.69 1.00
C GLY A 131 -11.61 0.55 1.87
N VAL A 132 -12.66 0.60 2.67
CA VAL A 132 -12.92 1.73 3.57
C VAL A 132 -12.21 1.51 4.89
N VAL A 133 -11.39 2.48 5.28
CA VAL A 133 -10.57 2.43 6.50
C VAL A 133 -11.46 2.61 7.73
N ALA A 134 -11.49 1.60 8.60
CA ALA A 134 -12.16 1.67 9.90
C ALA A 134 -11.23 2.22 10.98
N ASP A 135 -9.99 1.76 11.00
CA ASP A 135 -8.96 2.19 11.93
C ASP A 135 -7.57 1.99 11.34
N ILE A 136 -6.58 2.63 11.94
CA ILE A 136 -5.17 2.52 11.57
C ILE A 136 -4.34 2.40 12.85
N LYS A 137 -3.41 1.43 12.86
CA LYS A 137 -2.45 1.21 13.92
C LYS A 137 -1.04 1.06 13.34
N MET A 138 -0.06 1.36 14.17
CA MET A 138 1.35 1.01 13.92
C MET A 138 1.68 -0.17 14.82
N VAL A 139 2.41 -1.14 14.28
CA VAL A 139 2.95 -2.25 15.06
C VAL A 139 4.47 -2.23 14.91
N ASP A 140 5.12 -2.27 16.07
CA ASP A 140 6.57 -2.19 16.28
C ASP A 140 7.24 -3.57 16.34
#